data_AF-A0A529ZDH5-F1
#
_entry.id   AF-A0A529ZDH5-F1
#
_cell.length_a   1.000
_cell.length_b   1.000
_cell.length_c   1.000
_cell.angle_alpha   90.00
_cell.angle_beta   90.00
_cell.angle_gamma   90.00
#
_symmetry.space_group_name_H-M   'P 1'
#
loop_
_entity.id
_entity.type
_entity.pdbx_description
1 polymer ?
#
loop_
_entity_poly.entity_id
_entity_poly.type
_entity_poly.pdbx_seq_one_letter_code
_entity_poly.pdbx_strand_id
1 'polypeptide(L)'
;RRLHRFSWINEWKERADGRGRPLGLELIVPDWFYAAVLDDALVLTIDRDYFGLTGGLERWLYRLVRKHGGKQEFGWSFDFPHLHAKSGSLSPLKHFAYDLR
;
A
#
# COMPACT_ATOMS: atom_id res chain seq x y z
N ARG A 1 -10.13 26.84 -14.73
CA ARG A 1 -10.25 25.56 -13.99
C ARG A 1 -9.16 24.62 -14.50
N ARG A 2 -8.16 24.25 -13.69
CA ARG A 2 -7.17 23.23 -14.07
C ARG A 2 -7.75 21.85 -13.77
N LEU A 3 -7.70 20.95 -14.75
CA LEU A 3 -8.09 19.54 -14.58
C LEU A 3 -6.80 18.75 -14.42
N HIS A 4 -6.63 18.10 -13.28
CA HIS A 4 -5.49 17.21 -13.04
C HIS A 4 -5.91 15.79 -13.39
N ARG A 5 -5.13 15.10 -14.23
CA ARG A 5 -5.28 13.65 -14.40
C ARG A 5 -4.64 12.96 -13.20
N PHE A 6 -5.34 11.99 -12.64
CA PHE A 6 -4.78 11.11 -11.63
C PHE A 6 -4.07 9.94 -12.33
N SER A 7 -2.75 9.89 -12.22
CA SER A 7 -1.93 8.74 -12.57
C SER A 7 -0.89 8.52 -11.48
N TRP A 8 -0.48 7.27 -11.28
CA TRP A 8 0.62 6.92 -10.37
C TRP A 8 1.99 6.99 -11.07
N ILE A 9 2.01 6.72 -12.39
CA ILE A 9 3.22 6.72 -13.22
C ILE A 9 2.87 7.47 -14.51
N ASN A 10 3.68 8.46 -14.87
CA ASN A 10 3.49 9.19 -16.12
C ASN A 10 4.14 8.44 -17.28
N GLU A 11 5.38 8.01 -17.10
CA GLU A 11 6.16 7.31 -18.11
C GLU A 11 7.09 6.28 -17.46
N TRP A 12 7.47 5.26 -18.23
CA TRP A 12 8.46 4.29 -17.81
C TRP A 12 9.28 3.80 -19.00
N LYS A 13 10.51 3.39 -18.73
CA LYS A 13 11.41 2.82 -19.74
C LYS A 13 12.23 1.68 -19.14
N GLU A 14 12.35 0.59 -19.89
CA GLU A 14 13.28 -0.49 -19.54
C GLU A 14 14.72 -0.08 -19.87
N ARG A 15 15.63 -0.39 -18.95
CA ARG A 15 17.05 -0.34 -19.20
C ARG A 15 17.53 -1.73 -19.54
N ALA A 16 18.23 -1.87 -20.66
CA ALA A 16 18.92 -3.10 -21.04
C ALA A 16 20.38 -2.81 -21.37
N ASP A 17 21.23 -3.82 -21.20
CA ASP A 17 22.60 -3.75 -21.70
C ASP A 17 22.66 -3.89 -23.23
N GLY A 18 23.86 -3.76 -23.82
CA GLY A 18 24.05 -3.90 -25.27
C GLY A 18 23.75 -5.30 -25.84
N ARG A 19 23.44 -6.29 -24.97
CA ARG A 19 23.02 -7.65 -25.34
C ARG A 19 21.55 -7.91 -25.02
N GLY A 20 20.79 -6.90 -24.63
CA GLY A 20 19.37 -7.01 -24.31
C GLY A 20 19.06 -7.58 -22.93
N ARG A 21 20.05 -7.74 -22.04
CA ARG A 21 19.78 -8.18 -20.66
C ARG A 21 19.18 -7.03 -19.85
N PRO A 22 18.07 -7.25 -19.11
CA PRO A 22 17.44 -6.20 -18.34
C PRO A 22 18.33 -5.75 -17.17
N LEU A 23 18.49 -4.43 -17.02
CA LEU A 23 19.24 -3.77 -15.96
C LEU A 23 18.33 -3.05 -14.96
N GLY A 24 17.07 -2.78 -15.32
CA GLY A 24 16.10 -2.14 -14.42
C GLY A 24 15.07 -1.30 -15.17
N LEU A 25 14.36 -0.47 -14.40
CA LEU A 25 13.32 0.44 -14.87
C LEU A 25 13.68 1.88 -14.52
N GLU A 26 13.46 2.79 -15.46
CA GLU A 26 13.39 4.23 -15.21
C GLU A 26 11.91 4.63 -15.19
N LEU A 27 11.49 5.36 -14.16
CA LEU A 27 10.10 5.77 -13.95
C LEU A 27 10.05 7.30 -13.85
N ILE A 28 9.10 7.91 -14.56
CA ILE A 28 8.71 9.30 -14.34
C ILE A 28 7.38 9.29 -13.59
N VAL A 29 7.40 9.84 -12.38
CA VAL A 29 6.20 10.01 -11.54
C VAL A 29 5.59 11.39 -11.75
N PRO A 30 4.28 11.56 -11.59
CA PRO A 30 3.65 12.86 -11.66
C PRO A 30 4.04 13.79 -10.52
N ASP A 31 4.07 15.10 -10.80
CA ASP A 31 4.46 16.15 -9.85
C ASP A 31 3.69 16.09 -8.52
N TRP A 32 2.39 15.77 -8.56
CA TRP A 32 1.59 15.65 -7.34
C TRP A 32 2.11 14.54 -6.42
N PHE A 33 2.58 13.43 -6.99
CA PHE A 33 3.09 12.29 -6.23
C PHE A 33 4.48 12.63 -5.65
N TYR A 34 5.32 13.28 -6.46
CA TYR A 34 6.63 13.76 -6.00
C TYR A 34 6.51 14.74 -4.82
N ALA A 35 5.63 15.74 -4.93
CA ALA A 35 5.35 16.69 -3.87
C ALA A 35 4.78 16.00 -2.61
N ALA A 36 3.82 15.09 -2.75
CA ALA A 36 3.24 14.37 -1.61
C ALA A 36 4.26 13.52 -0.83
N VAL A 37 5.30 13.02 -1.52
CA VAL A 37 6.38 12.26 -0.90
C VAL A 37 7.36 13.17 -0.16
N LEU A 38 7.76 14.30 -0.77
CA LEU A 38 8.78 15.19 -0.21
C LEU A 38 8.24 16.15 0.84
N ASP A 39 7.09 16.76 0.58
CA ASP A 39 6.61 17.90 1.37
C ASP A 39 5.66 17.46 2.49
N ASP A 40 4.74 16.53 2.18
CA ASP A 40 3.70 16.13 3.13
C ASP A 40 4.08 14.91 3.99
N ALA A 41 5.22 14.27 3.70
CA ALA A 41 5.71 13.06 4.37
C ALA A 41 4.62 11.97 4.55
N LEU A 42 3.68 11.86 3.59
CA LEU A 42 2.55 10.92 3.63
C LEU A 42 2.98 9.47 3.33
N VAL A 43 4.24 9.14 3.58
CA VAL A 43 4.84 7.84 3.31
C VAL A 43 4.70 6.96 4.55
N LEU A 44 3.98 5.86 4.38
CA LEU A 44 3.93 4.80 5.38
C LEU A 44 5.17 3.92 5.25
N THR A 45 6.06 3.97 6.25
CA THR A 45 7.21 3.07 6.28
C THR A 45 6.75 1.63 6.56
N ILE A 46 7.22 0.70 5.72
CA ILE A 46 6.95 -0.74 5.87
C ILE A 46 8.22 -1.44 6.36
N ASP A 47 8.04 -2.37 7.27
CA ASP A 47 9.10 -3.28 7.72
C ASP A 47 9.46 -4.26 6.59
N ARG A 48 10.70 -4.74 6.55
CA ARG A 48 11.14 -5.69 5.52
C ARG A 48 10.37 -7.01 5.58
N ASP A 49 9.92 -7.42 6.76
CA ASP A 49 9.16 -8.67 6.94
C ASP A 49 7.80 -8.63 6.23
N TYR A 50 7.28 -7.43 5.91
CA TYR A 50 6.09 -7.25 5.07
C TYR A 50 6.19 -7.99 3.74
N PHE A 51 7.39 -8.06 3.13
CA PHE A 51 7.58 -8.71 1.85
C PHE A 51 7.52 -10.24 1.92
N GLY A 52 7.59 -10.80 3.12
CA GLY A 52 7.34 -12.23 3.36
C GLY A 52 5.84 -12.58 3.36
N LEU A 53 4.96 -11.61 3.53
CA LEU A 53 3.51 -11.82 3.44
C LEU A 53 3.14 -12.17 2.00
N THR A 54 2.33 -13.20 1.80
CA THR A 54 1.90 -13.70 0.47
C THR A 54 0.43 -13.42 0.18
N GLY A 55 -0.41 -13.28 1.21
CA GLY A 55 -1.85 -13.07 1.13
C GLY A 55 -2.24 -11.59 1.03
N GLY A 56 -3.30 -11.32 0.27
CA GLY A 56 -3.87 -9.97 0.14
C GLY A 56 -4.42 -9.43 1.45
N LEU A 57 -5.10 -10.29 2.23
CA LEU A 57 -5.73 -9.92 3.51
C LEU A 57 -4.68 -9.53 4.56
N GLU A 58 -3.64 -10.35 4.75
CA GLU A 58 -2.55 -10.05 5.69
C GLU A 58 -1.77 -8.80 5.30
N ARG A 59 -1.47 -8.58 4.00
CA ARG A 59 -0.82 -7.34 3.52
C ARG A 59 -1.69 -6.11 3.73
N TRP A 60 -3.00 -6.25 3.54
CA TRP A 60 -3.96 -5.18 3.84
C TRP A 60 -4.01 -4.89 5.34
N LEU A 61 -4.14 -5.92 6.18
CA LEU A 61 -4.20 -5.79 7.64
C LEU A 61 -2.92 -5.16 8.19
N TYR A 62 -1.75 -5.59 7.72
CA TYR A 62 -0.47 -4.99 8.08
C TYR A 62 -0.47 -3.48 7.82
N ARG A 63 -0.83 -3.06 6.59
CA ARG A 63 -0.85 -1.63 6.21
C ARG A 63 -1.88 -0.84 7.03
N LEU A 64 -3.01 -1.45 7.34
CA LEU A 64 -4.04 -0.85 8.19
C LEU A 64 -3.51 -0.59 9.59
N VAL A 65 -2.94 -1.59 10.24
CA VAL A 65 -2.37 -1.48 11.59
C VAL A 65 -1.21 -0.49 11.59
N ARG A 66 -0.31 -0.57 10.61
CA ARG A 66 0.83 0.36 10.50
C ARG A 66 0.37 1.82 10.37
N LYS A 67 -0.74 2.08 9.69
CA LYS A 67 -1.33 3.41 9.54
C LYS A 67 -2.03 3.93 10.79
N HIS A 68 -2.70 3.05 11.55
CA HIS A 68 -3.63 3.47 12.61
C HIS A 68 -3.22 3.05 14.03
N GLY A 69 -2.62 1.87 14.18
CA GLY A 69 -2.19 1.28 15.45
C GLY A 69 -0.75 1.64 15.82
N GLY A 70 -0.32 2.89 15.57
CA GLY A 70 1.02 3.38 15.88
C GLY A 70 1.32 3.43 17.38
N LYS A 71 1.89 4.55 17.87
CA LYS A 71 2.13 4.72 19.31
C LYS A 71 0.82 5.08 20.03
N GLN A 72 0.10 4.06 20.49
CA GLN A 72 -1.10 4.23 21.31
C GLN A 72 -0.85 3.67 22.70
N GLU A 73 -0.90 4.54 23.72
CA GLU A 73 -0.58 4.21 25.12
C GLU A 73 -1.43 3.04 25.66
N PHE A 74 -2.70 2.98 25.25
CA PHE A 74 -3.67 1.98 25.70
C PHE A 74 -3.92 0.88 24.67
N GLY A 75 -3.06 0.78 23.65
CA GLY A 75 -3.25 -0.12 22.53
C GLY A 75 -4.30 0.37 21.52
N TRP A 76 -4.52 -0.46 20.49
CA TRP A 76 -5.42 -0.19 19.38
C TRP A 76 -6.36 -1.36 19.16
N SER A 77 -7.64 -1.09 18.88
CA SER A 77 -8.63 -2.12 18.60
C SER A 77 -9.58 -1.69 17.50
N PHE A 78 -9.99 -2.64 16.66
CA PHE A 78 -11.17 -2.52 15.80
C PHE A 78 -12.09 -3.72 16.00
N ASP A 79 -13.38 -3.48 15.81
CA ASP A 79 -14.34 -4.57 15.69
C ASP A 79 -14.21 -5.25 14.31
N PHE A 80 -14.55 -6.55 14.27
CA PHE A 80 -14.49 -7.35 13.05
C PHE A 80 -15.44 -6.85 11.96
N PRO A 81 -16.68 -6.43 12.26
CA PRO A 81 -17.58 -5.82 11.27
C PRO A 81 -16.97 -4.60 10.56
N HIS A 82 -16.29 -3.73 11.30
CA HIS A 82 -15.63 -2.53 10.78
C HIS A 82 -14.43 -2.89 9.92
N LEU A 83 -13.61 -3.85 10.36
CA LEU A 83 -12.52 -4.37 9.53
C LEU A 83 -13.05 -4.98 8.23
N HIS A 84 -14.13 -5.76 8.30
CA HIS A 84 -14.75 -6.38 7.12
C HIS A 84 -15.22 -5.33 6.12
N ALA A 85 -15.98 -4.32 6.58
CA ALA A 85 -16.43 -3.21 5.74
C ALA A 85 -15.26 -2.43 5.12
N LYS A 86 -14.19 -2.19 5.89
CA LYS A 86 -12.99 -1.47 5.43
C LYS A 86 -12.11 -2.30 4.47
N SER A 87 -12.17 -3.63 4.55
CA SER A 87 -11.36 -4.53 3.73
C SER A 87 -11.83 -4.58 2.27
N GLY A 88 -13.12 -4.32 2.03
CA GLY A 88 -13.74 -4.58 0.73
C GLY A 88 -13.83 -6.08 0.40
N SER A 89 -13.65 -6.97 1.38
CA SER A 89 -13.80 -8.41 1.19
C SER A 89 -15.22 -8.77 0.76
N LEU A 90 -15.32 -9.62 -0.25
CA LEU A 90 -16.59 -10.20 -0.71
C LEU A 90 -16.97 -11.46 0.08
N SER A 91 -16.05 -11.98 0.91
CA SER A 91 -16.36 -13.14 1.75
C SER A 91 -17.39 -12.77 2.83
N PRO A 92 -18.29 -13.68 3.24
CA PRO A 92 -19.18 -13.42 4.36
C PRO A 92 -18.39 -13.14 5.64
N LEU A 93 -18.93 -12.31 6.54
CA LEU A 93 -18.25 -11.88 7.78
C LEU A 93 -17.70 -13.05 8.60
N LYS A 94 -18.41 -14.18 8.66
CA LYS A 94 -17.96 -15.39 9.37
C LYS A 94 -16.67 -15.97 8.79
N HIS A 95 -16.55 -16.01 7.46
CA HIS A 95 -15.35 -16.48 6.79
C HIS A 95 -14.21 -15.48 6.95
N PHE A 96 -14.47 -14.19 6.76
CA PHE A 96 -13.49 -13.14 7.04
C PHE A 96 -12.95 -13.20 8.47
N ALA A 97 -13.83 -13.41 9.46
CA ALA A 97 -13.44 -13.54 10.85
C ALA A 97 -12.61 -14.80 11.12
N TYR A 98 -12.86 -15.88 10.39
CA TYR A 98 -12.04 -17.09 10.44
C TYR A 98 -10.65 -16.84 9.83
N ASP A 99 -10.58 -16.18 8.68
CA ASP A 99 -9.32 -15.88 7.99
C ASP A 99 -8.40 -14.91 8.78
N LEU A 100 -8.96 -14.14 9.71
CA LEU A 100 -8.23 -13.21 10.57
C LEU A 100 -7.72 -13.81 11.89
N ARG A 101 -8.17 -15.02 12.25
CA ARG A 101 -7.92 -15.63 13.56
C ARG A 101 -6.77 -16.63 13.52
#